data_AF-A0A8J8JUY2-F1
#
_entry.id   AF-A0A8J8JUY2-F1
#
_cell.length_a   1.000
_cell.length_b   1.000
_cell.length_c   1.000
_cell.angle_alpha   90.00
_cell.angle_beta   90.00
_cell.angle_gamma   90.00
#
_symmetry.space_group_name_H-M   'P 1'
#
loop_
_entity.id
_entity.type
_entity.pdbx_description
1 polymer ?
#
loop_
_entity_poly.entity_id
_entity_poly.type
_entity_poly.pdbx_seq_one_letter_code
_entity_poly.pdbx_strand_id
1 'polypeptide(L)' 'MTRQIIIERTLKVINQLPEDKAEAISDFADFVFKRYEEQELTNGIQKLASESQAFDFLNNEDDIYSIADLKEVYNG' A
#
# COMPACT_ATOMS: atom_id res chain seq x y z
N MET A 1 4.78 20.16 19.05
CA MET A 1 6.07 20.39 18.36
C MET A 1 5.78 20.82 16.93
N THR A 2 6.42 21.88 16.44
CA THR A 2 6.26 22.29 15.03
C THR A 2 7.29 21.58 14.15
N ARG A 3 6.95 21.34 12.88
CA ARG A 3 7.85 20.72 11.89
C ARG A 3 9.19 21.47 11.79
N GLN A 4 9.15 22.79 11.92
CA GLN A 4 10.31 23.67 11.89
C GLN A 4 11.32 23.34 13.02
N ILE A 5 10.84 23.14 14.25
CA ILE A 5 11.69 22.79 15.40
C ILE A 5 12.41 21.46 15.18
N ILE A 6 11.75 20.49 14.54
CA ILE A 6 12.34 19.19 14.23
C ILE A 6 13.47 19.35 13.20
N ILE A 7 13.21 20.10 12.12
CA ILE A 7 14.21 20.36 11.07
C ILE A 7 15.45 21.06 11.65
N GLU A 8 15.26 22.12 12.43
CA GLU A 8 16.35 22.88 13.03
C GLU A 8 17.19 22.04 13.99
N ARG A 9 16.53 21.19 14.81
CA ARG A 9 17.24 20.27 15.72
C ARG A 9 18.04 19.23 14.93
N THR A 10 17.48 18.67 13.87
CA THR A 10 18.16 17.68 13.03
C THR A 10 19.37 18.29 12.31
N LEU A 11 19.22 19.47 11.73
CA LEU A 11 20.34 20.22 11.11
C LEU A 11 21.47 20.49 12.11
N LYS A 12 21.12 20.92 13.33
CA LYS A 12 22.11 21.16 14.39
C LYS A 12 22.91 19.91 14.72
N VAL A 13 22.27 18.75 14.77
CA VAL A 13 22.93 17.47 15.06
C VAL A 13 23.81 17.04 13.87
N ILE A 14 23.29 17.08 12.64
CA ILE A 14 24.04 16.69 11.43
C ILE A 14 25.32 17.51 11.27
N ASN A 15 25.25 18.82 11.51
CA ASN A 15 26.41 19.71 11.40
C ASN A 15 27.54 19.43 12.43
N GLN A 16 27.27 18.63 13.47
CA GLN A 16 28.24 18.24 14.48
C GLN A 16 28.85 16.86 14.21
N LEU A 17 28.35 16.15 13.20
CA LEU A 17 28.81 14.81 12.87
C LEU A 17 29.97 14.85 11.85
N PRO A 18 30.85 13.84 11.88
CA PRO A 18 31.77 13.58 10.78
C PRO A 18 31.02 13.34 9.46
N GLU A 19 31.68 13.64 8.34
CA GLU A 19 31.08 13.59 6.99
C GLU A 19 30.48 12.23 6.65
N ASP A 20 31.16 11.13 7.00
CA ASP A 20 30.67 9.76 6.77
C ASP A 20 29.35 9.44 7.49
N LYS A 21 29.12 10.06 8.65
CA LYS A 21 27.87 9.90 9.41
C LYS A 21 26.76 10.79 8.89
N ALA A 22 27.10 11.98 8.41
CA ALA A 22 26.14 12.87 7.75
C ALA A 22 25.63 12.24 6.43
N GLU A 23 26.53 11.62 5.66
CA GLU A 23 26.20 10.87 4.44
C GLU A 23 25.25 9.72 4.75
N ALA A 24 25.54 8.89 5.75
CA ALA A 24 24.65 7.79 6.15
C ALA A 24 23.24 8.25 6.58
N ILE A 25 23.12 9.43 7.20
CA ILE A 25 21.82 10.01 7.56
C ILE A 25 21.08 10.50 6.30
N SER A 26 21.79 11.09 5.34
CA SER A 26 21.24 11.48 4.03
C SER A 26 20.67 10.26 3.30
N ASP A 27 21.46 9.19 3.18
CA ASP A 27 21.04 7.94 2.56
C ASP A 27 19.80 7.34 3.23
N PHE A 28 19.75 7.40 4.56
CA PHE A 28 18.60 6.94 5.31
C PHE A 28 17.36 7.81 5.06
N ALA A 29 17.51 9.13 4.96
CA ALA A 29 16.40 10.03 4.63
C ALA A 29 15.84 9.73 3.24
N ASP A 30 16.71 9.51 2.25
CA ASP A 30 16.32 9.13 0.89
C ASP A 30 15.60 7.78 0.86
N PHE A 31 16.10 6.80 1.62
CA PHE A 31 15.45 5.50 1.77
C PHE A 31 14.03 5.63 2.34
N VAL A 32 13.87 6.42 3.41
CA VAL A 32 12.55 6.64 4.03
C VAL A 32 11.61 7.34 3.08
N PHE A 33 12.09 8.35 2.34
CA PHE A 33 11.29 9.08 1.36
C PHE A 33 10.81 8.17 0.23
N LYS A 34 11.71 7.38 -0.35
CA LYS A 34 11.37 6.41 -1.40
C LYS A 34 10.32 5.40 -0.93
N ARG A 35 10.49 4.85 0.28
CA ARG A 35 9.52 3.89 0.84
C ARG A 35 8.14 4.51 1.05
N TYR A 36 8.09 5.78 1.47
CA TYR A 36 6.83 6.50 1.61
C TYR A 36 6.15 6.69 0.24
N GLU A 37 6.91 7.11 -0.78
CA GLU A 37 6.39 7.26 -2.15
C GLU A 37 5.84 5.94 -2.73
N GLU A 38 6.58 4.84 -2.55
CA GLU A 38 6.14 3.50 -2.98
C GLU A 38 4.86 3.04 -2.28
N GLN A 39 4.72 3.35 -0.98
CA GLN A 39 3.50 3.06 -0.22
C GLN A 39 2.31 3.86 -0.75
N GLU A 40 2.47 5.15 -0.98
CA GLU A 40 1.40 6.01 -1.53
C GLU A 40 0.99 5.54 -2.94
N LEU A 41 1.96 5.18 -3.79
CA LEU A 41 1.69 4.63 -5.11
C LEU A 41 0.90 3.32 -5.03
N THR A 42 1.32 2.40 -4.15
CA THR A 42 0.66 1.11 -3.95
C THR A 42 -0.78 1.30 -3.47
N ASN A 43 -0.99 2.21 -2.51
CA ASN A 43 -2.33 2.56 -2.00
C ASN A 43 -3.21 3.12 -3.12
N GLY A 44 -2.66 3.98 -3.99
CA GLY A 44 -3.36 4.51 -5.15
C GLY A 44 -3.79 3.41 -6.14
N ILE A 45 -2.88 2.48 -6.47
CA ILE A 45 -3.18 1.34 -7.35
C ILE A 45 -4.27 0.46 -6.74
N GLN A 46 -4.17 0.11 -5.45
CA GLN A 46 -5.16 -0.70 -4.76
C GLN A 46 -6.54 -0.04 -4.77
N LYS A 47 -6.61 1.27 -4.51
CA LYS A 47 -7.84 2.03 -4.56
C LYS A 47 -8.46 1.97 -5.96
N LEU A 48 -7.68 2.29 -7.00
CA LEU A 48 -8.16 2.24 -8.38
C LEU A 48 -8.65 0.84 -8.79
N ALA A 49 -7.94 -0.21 -8.38
CA ALA A 49 -8.35 -1.58 -8.64
C ALA A 49 -9.65 -1.94 -7.90
N SER A 50 -9.81 -1.51 -6.64
CA SER A 50 -11.02 -1.76 -5.84
C SER A 50 -12.25 -0.99 -6.34
N GLU A 51 -12.05 0.19 -6.92
CA GLU A 51 -13.12 1.03 -7.49
C GLU A 51 -13.38 0.68 -8.97
N SER A 52 -12.57 -0.19 -9.57
CA SER A 52 -12.69 -0.58 -10.97
C SER A 52 -13.75 -1.64 -11.16
N GLN A 53 -14.65 -1.40 -12.11
CA GLN A 53 -15.66 -2.35 -12.56
C GLN A 53 -15.10 -3.49 -13.41
N ALA A 54 -13.82 -3.45 -13.77
CA ALA A 54 -13.19 -4.46 -14.63
C ALA A 54 -13.25 -5.88 -14.04
N PHE A 55 -13.42 -6.01 -12.72
CA PHE A 55 -13.51 -7.28 -12.00
C PHE A 55 -14.91 -7.56 -11.43
N ASP A 56 -15.93 -6.77 -11.78
CA ASP A 56 -17.30 -6.95 -11.24
C ASP A 56 -17.90 -8.33 -11.58
N PHE A 57 -17.43 -8.96 -12.66
CA PHE A 57 -17.82 -10.32 -13.02
C PHE A 57 -17.44 -11.35 -11.95
N LEU A 58 -16.42 -11.11 -11.12
CA LEU A 58 -16.05 -12.00 -10.01
C LEU A 58 -17.05 -11.96 -8.85
N ASN A 59 -17.88 -10.91 -8.76
CA ASN A 59 -18.89 -10.78 -7.72
C ASN A 59 -20.20 -11.51 -8.06
N ASN A 60 -20.32 -11.99 -9.31
CA ASN A 60 -21.46 -12.77 -9.75
C ASN A 60 -20.99 -14.23 -9.91
N GLU A 61 -21.44 -15.11 -9.01
CA GLU A 61 -21.42 -16.53 -9.31
C GLU A 61 -22.67 -16.83 -10.14
N ASP A 62 -22.50 -17.22 -11.39
CA ASP A 62 -23.60 -17.82 -12.15
C ASP A 62 -23.97 -19.13 -11.44
N ASP A 63 -25.26 -19.36 -11.19
CA ASP A 63 -25.76 -20.66 -10.68
C ASP A 63 -25.58 -21.72 -11.78
N ILE A 64 -24.36 -22.28 -11.87
CA ILE A 64 -23.96 -23.21 -12.96
C ILE A 64 -24.67 -24.57 -12.82
N TYR A 65 -25.19 -24.88 -11.63
CA TYR A 65 -25.91 -26.10 -11.34
C TYR A 65 -27.16 -25.80 -10.53
N SER A 66 -28.27 -26.41 -10.93
CA SER A 66 -29.56 -26.30 -10.29
C SER A 66 -30.10 -27.68 -9.91
N ILE A 67 -31.16 -27.71 -9.11
CA ILE A 67 -31.89 -28.95 -8.80
C ILE A 67 -32.42 -29.62 -10.08
N ALA A 68 -32.67 -28.85 -11.16
CA ALA A 68 -33.12 -29.38 -12.44
C ALA A 68 -32.04 -30.21 -13.16
N ASP A 69 -30.77 -30.05 -12.81
CA ASP A 69 -29.65 -30.82 -13.37
C ASP A 69 -29.44 -32.17 -12.67
N LEU A 70 -30.18 -32.42 -11.58
CA LEU A 70 -30.10 -33.67 -10.83
C LEU A 70 -30.81 -34.80 -11.58
N LYS A 71 -30.08 -35.88 -11.83
CA LYS A 71 -30.61 -37.10 -12.48
C LYS A 71 -31.68 -37.81 -11.64
N GLU A 72 -31.61 -37.68 -10.32
CA GLU A 72 -32.52 -38.35 -9.39
C GLU A 72 -32.71 -37.47 -8.16
N VAL A 73 -33.97 -37.26 -7.77
CA VAL A 73 -34.34 -36.42 -6.63
C VAL A 73 -35.16 -37.28 -5.67
N TYR A 74 -34.66 -37.46 -4.45
CA TYR A 74 -35.38 -38.20 -3.40
C TYR A 74 -36.13 -37.22 -2.51
N ASN A 75 -37.47 -37.29 -2.56
CA ASN A 75 -38.33 -36.58 -1.63
C ASN A 75 -38.74 -37.59 -0.55
N GLY A 76 -38.36 -37.31 0.70
CA GLY A 76 -38.73 -38.12 1.87
C GLY A 76 -40.23 -38.12 2.15
#